data_AF-A0A8C2KVT3-F1
#
_entry.id   AF-A0A8C2KVT3-F1
#
_cell.length_a   1.000
_cell.length_b   1.000
_cell.length_c   1.000
_cell.angle_alpha   90.00
_cell.angle_beta   90.00
_cell.angle_gamma   90.00
#
_symmetry.space_group_name_H-M   'P 1'
#
loop_
_entity.id
_entity.type
_entity.pdbx_description
1 polymer ?
#
loop_
_entity_poly.entity_id
_entity_poly.type
_entity_poly.pdbx_seq_one_letter_code
_entity_poly.pdbx_strand_id
1 'polypeptide(L)'
;ITLLVSYFSLASMVGLEMNSIDCLPIDDYIKTYYLPVMYSIISVVGIVGNFLVIIIYLVKLRPWKSSSIIMVNLAVADLLYALSLPVLVQFYGTSKWTLGELMCRFIRFCFYYNLYGSILFLTCLSIFRYIAVVHPLKAAEIRRKRWAILACLAIWVVSLVEISPMLGMITVQQKENMTTYAFVYI
;
A
#
# COMPACT_ATOMS: atom_id res chain seq x y z
N ILE A 1 3.10 5.80 9.11
CA ILE A 1 2.39 6.10 7.84
C ILE A 1 1.70 4.85 7.34
N THR A 2 2.41 3.79 6.98
CA THR A 2 1.83 2.50 6.53
C THR A 2 0.73 1.99 7.45
N LEU A 3 0.99 1.75 8.74
CA LEU A 3 -0.03 1.26 9.70
C LEU A 3 -1.24 2.21 9.89
N LEU A 4 -1.04 3.51 9.72
CA LEU A 4 -2.09 4.53 9.83
C LEU A 4 -2.96 4.54 8.57
N VAL A 5 -2.35 4.34 7.40
CA VAL A 5 -3.02 4.15 6.10
C VAL A 5 -3.76 2.82 6.05
N SER A 6 -3.15 1.75 6.58
CA SER A 6 -3.75 0.43 6.75
C SER A 6 -4.99 0.52 7.62
N TYR A 7 -4.84 1.06 8.83
CA TYR A 7 -5.95 1.21 9.77
C TYR A 7 -7.07 2.06 9.20
N PHE A 8 -6.74 3.20 8.58
CA PHE A 8 -7.75 4.11 8.05
C PHE A 8 -8.48 3.53 6.83
N SER A 9 -7.76 2.85 5.92
CA SER A 9 -8.35 2.26 4.72
C SER A 9 -9.07 0.94 5.01
N LEU A 10 -8.58 0.15 5.98
CA LEU A 10 -9.27 -1.05 6.48
C LEU A 10 -10.52 -0.65 7.26
N ALA A 11 -10.48 0.40 8.10
CA ALA A 11 -11.66 0.96 8.75
C ALA A 11 -12.67 1.53 7.74
N SER A 12 -12.18 2.13 6.64
CA SER A 12 -13.04 2.61 5.55
C SER A 12 -13.64 1.46 4.74
N MET A 13 -12.95 0.34 4.57
CA MET A 13 -13.49 -0.86 3.89
C MET A 13 -14.39 -1.70 4.79
N VAL A 14 -14.10 -1.83 6.08
CA VAL A 14 -14.99 -2.44 7.08
C VAL A 14 -16.24 -1.58 7.29
N GLY A 15 -16.12 -0.24 7.20
CA GLY A 15 -17.26 0.68 7.14
C GLY A 15 -18.07 0.60 5.83
N LEU A 16 -17.61 -0.15 4.82
CA LEU A 16 -18.39 -0.51 3.63
C LEU A 16 -19.10 -1.88 3.78
N GLU A 17 -18.79 -2.65 4.84
CA GLU A 17 -19.44 -3.94 5.16
C GLU A 17 -20.53 -3.83 6.23
N MET A 18 -20.72 -2.68 6.88
CA MET A 18 -21.81 -2.52 7.84
C MET A 18 -23.18 -2.55 7.13
N ASN A 19 -23.86 -3.65 7.41
CA ASN A 19 -25.19 -4.06 7.01
C ASN A 19 -26.20 -2.91 6.94
N SER A 20 -27.15 -3.03 6.01
CA SER A 20 -28.23 -2.11 5.69
C SER A 20 -29.23 -1.88 6.84
N ILE A 21 -28.81 -1.29 7.96
CA ILE A 21 -29.67 -0.83 9.06
C ILE A 21 -29.05 0.48 9.63
N ASP A 22 -29.77 1.58 9.40
CA ASP A 22 -29.55 2.98 9.86
C ASP A 22 -28.46 3.83 9.15
N CYS A 23 -28.83 4.38 7.99
CA CYS A 23 -28.08 5.43 7.29
C CYS A 23 -28.18 6.79 8.03
N LEU A 24 -27.23 7.09 8.90
CA LEU A 24 -27.02 8.47 9.36
C LEU A 24 -26.38 9.30 8.22
N PRO A 25 -26.79 10.57 8.02
CA PRO A 25 -26.19 11.48 7.04
C PRO A 25 -24.67 11.71 7.25
N ILE A 26 -24.15 11.31 8.41
CA ILE A 26 -22.76 11.44 8.84
C ILE A 26 -21.81 10.62 7.94
N ASP A 27 -22.23 9.47 7.42
CA ASP A 27 -21.37 8.62 6.57
C ASP A 27 -21.04 9.27 5.22
N ASP A 28 -21.98 10.00 4.64
CA ASP A 28 -21.76 10.71 3.36
C ASP A 28 -20.85 11.93 3.54
N TYR A 29 -20.92 12.62 4.69
CA TYR A 29 -19.99 13.71 5.01
C TYR A 29 -18.56 13.20 5.20
N ILE A 30 -18.37 12.05 5.87
CA ILE A 30 -17.06 11.45 6.06
C ILE A 30 -16.48 10.99 4.71
N LYS A 31 -17.30 10.35 3.86
CA LYS A 31 -16.88 9.88 2.52
C LYS A 31 -16.55 11.01 1.55
N THR A 32 -17.30 12.11 1.59
CA THR A 32 -17.14 13.21 0.63
C THR A 32 -16.09 14.23 1.05
N TYR A 33 -15.91 14.48 2.35
CA TYR A 33 -15.00 15.54 2.82
C TYR A 33 -13.76 15.01 3.53
N TYR A 34 -13.91 14.04 4.45
CA TYR A 34 -12.79 13.59 5.27
C TYR A 34 -11.81 12.72 4.48
N LEU A 35 -12.33 11.73 3.75
CA LEU A 35 -11.55 10.78 2.95
C LEU A 35 -10.66 11.45 1.89
N PRO A 36 -11.15 12.40 1.07
CA PRO A 36 -10.34 13.05 0.03
C PRO A 36 -9.25 13.94 0.63
N VAL A 37 -9.55 14.66 1.72
CA VAL A 37 -8.57 15.50 2.41
C VAL A 37 -7.45 14.63 2.97
N MET A 38 -7.78 13.54 3.65
CA MET A 38 -6.77 12.64 4.20
C MET A 38 -5.93 11.96 3.12
N TYR A 39 -6.57 11.41 2.08
CA TYR A 39 -5.82 10.78 0.98
C TYR A 39 -4.94 11.77 0.22
N SER A 40 -5.36 13.04 0.11
CA SER A 40 -4.51 14.09 -0.46
C SER A 40 -3.27 14.35 0.39
N ILE A 41 -3.44 14.49 1.71
CA ILE A 41 -2.32 14.69 2.65
C ILE A 41 -1.37 13.48 2.60
N ILE A 42 -1.90 12.26 2.64
CA ILE A 42 -1.13 11.02 2.57
C ILE A 42 -0.37 10.94 1.25
N SER A 43 -1.00 11.31 0.13
CA SER A 43 -0.34 11.31 -1.18
C SER A 43 0.83 12.29 -1.21
N VAL A 44 0.63 13.53 -0.76
CA VAL A 44 1.70 14.55 -0.74
C VAL A 44 2.86 14.11 0.16
N VAL A 45 2.56 13.74 1.41
CA VAL A 45 3.58 13.30 2.38
C VAL A 45 4.28 12.03 1.91
N GLY A 46 3.51 11.08 1.35
CA GLY A 46 4.01 9.82 0.82
C GLY A 46 4.93 10.02 -0.38
N ILE A 47 4.55 10.85 -1.34
CA ILE A 47 5.37 11.15 -2.52
C ILE A 47 6.66 11.85 -2.08
N VAL A 48 6.55 12.96 -1.35
CA VAL A 48 7.71 13.76 -0.94
C VAL A 48 8.65 12.93 -0.04
N GLY A 49 8.10 12.26 0.98
CA GLY A 49 8.87 11.48 1.93
C GLY A 49 9.60 10.31 1.28
N ASN A 50 8.90 9.47 0.52
CA ASN A 50 9.51 8.29 -0.10
C ASN A 50 10.48 8.67 -1.22
N PHE A 51 10.19 9.73 -1.99
CA PHE A 51 11.11 10.24 -2.98
C PHE A 51 12.42 10.75 -2.36
N LEU A 52 12.33 11.50 -1.25
CA LEU A 52 13.51 11.94 -0.51
C LEU A 52 14.32 10.77 0.05
N VAL A 53 13.65 9.73 0.57
CA VAL A 53 14.32 8.49 1.01
C VAL A 53 15.12 7.89 -0.14
N ILE A 54 14.50 7.71 -1.31
CA ILE A 54 15.19 7.16 -2.49
C ILE A 54 16.42 8.03 -2.83
N ILE A 55 16.27 9.34 -2.96
CA ILE A 55 17.39 10.25 -3.28
C ILE A 55 18.52 10.14 -2.26
N ILE A 56 18.21 10.17 -0.96
CA ILE A 56 19.22 10.07 0.10
C ILE A 56 19.99 8.75 0.01
N TYR A 57 19.29 7.64 -0.27
CA TYR A 57 19.93 6.34 -0.44
C TYR A 57 20.80 6.26 -1.70
N LEU A 58 20.36 6.86 -2.81
CA LEU A 58 21.11 6.89 -4.07
C LEU A 58 22.39 7.75 -3.96
N VAL A 59 22.27 8.93 -3.34
CA VAL A 59 23.30 9.99 -3.37
C VAL A 59 24.22 9.95 -2.15
N LYS A 60 23.68 9.80 -0.92
CA LYS A 60 24.45 9.98 0.32
C LYS A 60 24.89 8.68 1.01
N LEU A 61 24.18 7.57 0.79
CA LEU A 61 24.41 6.33 1.55
C LEU A 61 25.17 5.23 0.78
N ARG A 62 26.12 5.63 -0.07
CA ARG A 62 27.14 4.69 -0.60
C ARG A 62 28.22 4.45 0.47
N PRO A 63 28.69 3.19 0.66
CA PRO A 63 28.37 1.98 -0.10
C PRO A 63 27.06 1.30 0.34
N TRP A 64 26.32 0.75 -0.63
CA TRP A 64 25.02 0.13 -0.38
C TRP A 64 25.17 -1.16 0.42
N LYS A 65 24.45 -1.23 1.56
CA LYS A 65 24.32 -2.43 2.40
C LYS A 65 23.03 -3.17 2.02
N SER A 66 22.91 -4.44 2.43
CA SER A 66 21.68 -5.23 2.28
C SER A 66 20.43 -4.52 2.81
N SER A 67 20.51 -3.85 3.96
CA SER A 67 19.39 -3.06 4.51
C SER A 67 18.99 -1.88 3.63
N SER A 68 19.95 -1.24 2.94
CA SER A 68 19.69 -0.13 2.02
C SER A 68 18.84 -0.58 0.83
N ILE A 69 19.07 -1.80 0.32
CA ILE A 69 18.31 -2.37 -0.79
C ILE A 69 16.85 -2.61 -0.39
N ILE A 70 16.64 -3.18 0.82
CA ILE A 70 15.30 -3.41 1.37
C ILE A 70 14.56 -2.08 1.58
N MET A 71 15.23 -1.07 2.15
CA MET A 71 14.62 0.24 2.38
C MET A 71 14.27 0.98 1.08
N VAL A 72 15.08 0.85 0.03
CA VAL A 72 14.74 1.43 -1.29
C VAL A 72 13.55 0.70 -1.91
N ASN A 73 13.48 -0.64 -1.83
CA ASN A 73 12.31 -1.40 -2.34
C ASN A 73 11.02 -1.03 -1.60
N LEU A 74 11.10 -0.87 -0.27
CA LEU A 74 10.00 -0.38 0.55
C LEU A 74 9.54 1.01 0.10
N ALA A 75 10.47 1.95 -0.06
CA ALA A 75 10.15 3.31 -0.52
C ALA A 75 9.55 3.34 -1.93
N VAL A 76 9.99 2.45 -2.84
CA VAL A 76 9.40 2.32 -4.17
C VAL A 76 7.95 1.80 -4.09
N ALA A 77 7.69 0.79 -3.25
CA ALA A 77 6.33 0.29 -3.04
C ALA A 77 5.40 1.37 -2.45
N ASP A 78 5.88 2.13 -1.47
CA ASP A 78 5.14 3.25 -0.86
C ASP A 78 4.89 4.38 -1.86
N LEU A 79 5.85 4.68 -2.73
CA LEU A 79 5.71 5.69 -3.78
C LEU A 79 4.67 5.27 -4.84
N LEU A 80 4.69 4.01 -5.28
CA LEU A 80 3.70 3.46 -6.22
C LEU A 80 2.27 3.61 -5.70
N TYR A 81 2.06 3.29 -4.42
CA TYR A 81 0.75 3.49 -3.80
C TYR A 81 0.40 4.97 -3.64
N ALA A 82 1.32 5.81 -3.17
CA ALA A 82 1.08 7.24 -2.99
C ALA A 82 0.73 7.97 -4.31
N LEU A 83 1.25 7.49 -5.45
CA LEU A 83 0.91 7.97 -6.79
C LEU A 83 -0.47 7.49 -7.29
N SER A 84 -1.03 6.42 -6.71
CA SER A 84 -2.38 5.93 -7.04
C SER A 84 -3.50 6.66 -6.30
N LEU A 85 -3.19 7.27 -5.14
CA LEU A 85 -4.13 8.01 -4.30
C LEU A 85 -4.80 9.23 -4.96
N PRO A 86 -4.13 10.05 -5.79
CA PRO A 86 -4.76 11.19 -6.46
C PRO A 86 -5.95 10.80 -7.34
N VAL A 87 -5.89 9.62 -7.95
CA VAL A 87 -7.00 9.08 -8.75
C VAL A 87 -8.22 8.81 -7.87
N LEU A 88 -7.98 8.32 -6.65
CA LEU A 88 -9.03 8.06 -5.67
C LEU A 88 -9.64 9.37 -5.13
N VAL A 89 -8.81 10.39 -4.91
CA VAL A 89 -9.28 11.75 -4.52
C VAL A 89 -10.19 12.34 -5.60
N GLN A 90 -9.82 12.21 -6.87
CA GLN A 90 -10.64 12.68 -8.00
C GLN A 90 -12.00 11.97 -8.05
N PHE A 91 -12.04 10.66 -7.79
CA PHE A 91 -13.29 9.90 -7.72
C PHE A 91 -14.23 10.45 -6.64
N TYR A 92 -13.74 10.63 -5.41
CA TYR A 92 -14.57 11.16 -4.33
C TYR A 92 -14.99 12.61 -4.56
N GLY A 93 -14.15 13.44 -5.20
CA GLY A 93 -14.47 14.83 -5.50
C GLY A 93 -15.51 15.02 -6.62
N THR A 94 -15.59 14.08 -7.57
CA THR A 94 -16.52 14.18 -8.72
C THR A 94 -17.74 13.27 -8.59
N SER A 95 -17.76 12.37 -7.59
CA SER A 95 -18.80 11.35 -7.39
C SER A 95 -19.09 10.48 -8.62
N LYS A 96 -18.16 10.46 -9.60
CA LYS A 96 -18.31 9.72 -10.87
C LYS A 96 -17.02 8.97 -11.18
N TRP A 97 -17.13 7.66 -11.32
CA TRP A 97 -16.02 6.82 -11.75
C TRP A 97 -15.90 6.82 -13.27
N THR A 98 -14.91 7.53 -13.83
CA THR A 98 -14.73 7.68 -15.29
C THR A 98 -13.57 6.85 -15.86
N LEU A 99 -12.71 6.28 -15.01
CA LEU A 99 -11.46 5.61 -15.41
C LEU A 99 -11.60 4.10 -15.68
N GLY A 100 -12.83 3.59 -15.67
CA GLY A 100 -13.14 2.19 -15.97
C GLY A 100 -12.66 1.19 -14.90
N GLU A 101 -13.10 -0.06 -15.04
CA GLU A 101 -12.88 -1.10 -14.04
C GLU A 101 -11.41 -1.44 -13.79
N LEU A 102 -10.58 -1.38 -14.84
CA LEU A 102 -9.14 -1.69 -14.77
C LEU A 102 -8.42 -0.79 -13.76
N MET A 103 -8.72 0.51 -13.73
CA MET A 103 -8.08 1.44 -12.82
C MET A 103 -8.56 1.21 -11.36
N CYS A 104 -9.82 0.78 -11.16
CA CYS A 104 -10.33 0.47 -9.83
C CYS A 104 -9.61 -0.76 -9.24
N ARG A 105 -9.49 -1.81 -10.05
CA ARG A 105 -8.72 -3.01 -9.72
C ARG A 105 -7.25 -2.68 -9.46
N PHE A 106 -6.65 -1.80 -10.26
CA PHE A 106 -5.26 -1.36 -10.09
C PHE A 106 -5.02 -0.59 -8.78
N ILE A 107 -5.87 0.37 -8.42
CA ILE A 107 -5.72 1.12 -7.15
C ILE A 107 -5.84 0.18 -5.95
N ARG A 108 -6.83 -0.72 -5.97
CA ARG A 108 -6.99 -1.75 -4.93
C ARG A 108 -5.79 -2.67 -4.85
N PHE A 109 -5.30 -3.14 -6.00
CA PHE A 109 -4.10 -3.94 -6.08
C PHE A 109 -2.90 -3.22 -5.45
N CYS A 110 -2.65 -1.97 -5.82
CA CYS A 110 -1.57 -1.16 -5.26
C CYS A 110 -1.71 -0.97 -3.74
N PHE A 111 -2.94 -0.81 -3.23
CA PHE A 111 -3.20 -0.73 -1.79
C PHE A 111 -2.79 -2.01 -1.05
N TYR A 112 -3.31 -3.16 -1.45
CA TYR A 112 -2.97 -4.43 -0.80
C TYR A 112 -1.51 -4.79 -1.00
N TYR A 113 -0.96 -4.51 -2.17
CA TYR A 113 0.44 -4.75 -2.49
C TYR A 113 1.36 -3.94 -1.59
N ASN A 114 1.04 -2.67 -1.39
CA ASN A 114 1.77 -1.83 -0.45
C ASN A 114 1.59 -2.30 1.00
N LEU A 115 0.38 -2.66 1.41
CA LEU A 115 0.06 -3.10 2.76
C LEU A 115 0.87 -4.35 3.15
N TYR A 116 0.71 -5.44 2.40
CA TYR A 116 1.38 -6.71 2.68
C TYR A 116 2.89 -6.62 2.43
N GLY A 117 3.28 -6.01 1.30
CA GLY A 117 4.68 -5.83 0.95
C GLY A 117 5.45 -5.06 2.02
N SER A 118 4.91 -3.95 2.52
CA SER A 118 5.58 -3.13 3.54
C SER A 118 5.72 -3.85 4.88
N ILE A 119 4.74 -4.65 5.30
CA ILE A 119 4.84 -5.50 6.50
C ILE A 119 5.97 -6.52 6.34
N LEU A 120 6.03 -7.21 5.20
CA LEU A 120 7.07 -8.20 4.90
C LEU A 120 8.47 -7.57 4.82
N PHE A 121 8.61 -6.41 4.16
CA PHE A 121 9.87 -5.67 4.09
C PHE A 121 10.34 -5.20 5.46
N LEU A 122 9.45 -4.67 6.31
CA LEU A 122 9.79 -4.25 7.67
C LEU A 122 10.17 -5.44 8.56
N THR A 123 9.48 -6.57 8.40
CA THR A 123 9.79 -7.81 9.11
C THR A 123 11.17 -8.33 8.71
N CYS A 124 11.45 -8.41 7.40
CA CYS A 124 12.75 -8.80 6.88
C CYS A 124 13.87 -7.86 7.34
N LEU A 125 13.63 -6.54 7.32
CA LEU A 125 14.57 -5.54 7.82
C LEU A 125 14.85 -5.72 9.32
N SER A 126 13.82 -6.04 10.11
CA SER A 126 13.92 -6.27 11.56
C SER A 126 14.72 -7.53 11.87
N ILE A 127 14.45 -8.63 11.16
CA ILE A 127 15.22 -9.88 11.24
C ILE A 127 16.68 -9.63 10.85
N PHE A 128 16.92 -8.89 9.78
CA PHE A 128 18.26 -8.54 9.33
C PHE A 128 19.03 -7.78 10.41
N ARG A 129 18.40 -6.77 11.03
CA ARG A 129 19.02 -5.99 12.12
C ARG A 129 19.27 -6.85 13.35
N TYR A 130 18.33 -7.73 13.71
CA TYR A 130 18.49 -8.66 14.82
C TYR A 130 19.70 -9.57 14.63
N ILE A 131 19.82 -10.22 13.46
CA ILE A 131 20.95 -11.11 13.15
C ILE A 131 22.26 -10.32 13.10
N ALA A 132 22.24 -9.08 12.59
CA ALA A 132 23.43 -8.22 12.55
C ALA A 132 23.99 -7.90 13.94
N VAL A 133 23.14 -7.81 14.95
CA VAL A 133 23.53 -7.50 16.34
C VAL A 133 23.88 -8.76 17.12
N VAL A 134 23.06 -9.80 17.03
CA VAL A 134 23.15 -11.00 17.89
C VAL A 134 24.10 -12.07 17.33
N HIS A 135 24.26 -12.15 16.00
CA HIS A 135 25.04 -13.21 15.34
C HIS A 135 26.05 -12.63 14.33
N PRO A 136 27.17 -12.05 14.79
CA PRO A 136 28.12 -11.34 13.94
C PRO A 136 28.74 -12.21 12.82
N LEU A 137 28.91 -13.52 13.06
CA LEU A 137 29.40 -14.46 12.03
C LEU A 137 28.38 -14.68 10.91
N LYS A 138 27.09 -14.87 11.25
CA LYS A 138 26.00 -14.97 10.27
C LYS A 138 25.70 -13.64 9.59
N ALA A 139 25.94 -12.53 10.30
CA ALA A 139 25.80 -11.17 9.77
C ALA A 139 26.74 -10.91 8.59
N ALA A 140 27.95 -11.47 8.60
CA ALA A 140 28.90 -11.33 7.48
C ALA A 140 28.37 -11.97 6.19
N GLU A 141 27.68 -13.10 6.30
CA GLU A 141 27.05 -13.79 5.16
C GLU A 141 25.81 -13.04 4.65
N ILE A 142 24.91 -12.66 5.56
CA ILE A 142 23.65 -11.96 5.25
C ILE A 142 23.87 -10.53 4.72
N ARG A 143 24.99 -9.89 5.08
CA ARG A 143 25.41 -8.59 4.51
C ARG A 143 25.75 -8.65 3.02
N ARG A 144 25.83 -9.82 2.39
CA ARG A 144 25.98 -9.93 0.94
C ARG A 144 24.71 -9.42 0.26
N LYS A 145 24.88 -8.48 -0.67
CA LYS A 145 23.77 -7.87 -1.45
C LYS A 145 22.85 -8.89 -2.10
N ARG A 146 23.37 -10.06 -2.49
CA ARG A 146 22.60 -11.16 -3.11
C ARG A 146 21.43 -11.62 -2.22
N TRP A 147 21.64 -11.76 -0.91
CA TRP A 147 20.56 -12.19 0.00
C TRP A 147 19.47 -11.14 0.14
N ALA A 148 19.82 -9.85 0.14
CA ALA A 148 18.83 -8.78 0.15
C ALA A 148 18.01 -8.74 -1.15
N ILE A 149 18.65 -8.95 -2.30
CA ILE A 149 17.97 -9.01 -3.60
C ILE A 149 17.02 -10.21 -3.63
N LEU A 150 17.47 -11.40 -3.20
CA LEU A 150 16.63 -12.59 -3.12
C LEU A 150 15.45 -12.39 -2.16
N ALA A 151 15.69 -11.80 -0.99
CA ALA A 151 14.62 -11.49 -0.04
C ALA A 151 13.61 -10.50 -0.63
N CYS A 152 14.06 -9.45 -1.32
CA CYS A 152 13.15 -8.52 -1.99
C CYS A 152 12.34 -9.26 -3.05
N LEU A 153 12.97 -10.01 -3.95
CA LEU A 153 12.27 -10.79 -4.98
C LEU A 153 11.24 -11.75 -4.39
N ALA A 154 11.58 -12.43 -3.31
CA ALA A 154 10.65 -13.30 -2.59
C ALA A 154 9.44 -12.52 -2.05
N ILE A 155 9.67 -11.35 -1.43
CA ILE A 155 8.60 -10.49 -0.93
C ILE A 155 7.70 -9.99 -2.08
N TRP A 156 8.29 -9.59 -3.21
CA TRP A 156 7.55 -9.21 -4.42
C TRP A 156 6.64 -10.36 -4.88
N VAL A 157 7.17 -11.58 -5.02
CA VAL A 157 6.39 -12.74 -5.47
C VAL A 157 5.31 -13.15 -4.46
N VAL A 158 5.64 -13.24 -3.17
CA VAL A 158 4.67 -13.62 -2.12
C VAL A 158 3.51 -12.62 -2.08
N SER A 159 3.81 -11.33 -2.11
CA SER A 159 2.78 -10.28 -2.13
C SER A 159 1.88 -10.40 -3.37
N LEU A 160 2.44 -10.73 -4.54
CA LEU A 160 1.65 -10.95 -5.76
C LEU A 160 0.73 -12.18 -5.66
N VAL A 161 1.24 -13.27 -5.08
CA VAL A 161 0.47 -14.52 -4.91
C VAL A 161 -0.70 -14.31 -3.94
N GLU A 162 -0.46 -13.66 -2.80
CA GLU A 162 -1.51 -13.36 -1.80
C GLU A 162 -2.63 -12.47 -2.36
N ILE A 163 -2.30 -11.55 -3.28
CA ILE A 163 -3.27 -10.61 -3.84
C ILE A 163 -3.97 -11.17 -5.09
N SER A 164 -3.38 -12.15 -5.76
CA SER A 164 -3.98 -12.79 -6.94
C SER A 164 -5.42 -13.27 -6.75
N PRO A 165 -5.83 -13.92 -5.63
CA PRO A 165 -7.24 -14.29 -5.43
C PRO A 165 -8.16 -13.08 -5.23
N MET A 166 -7.67 -11.97 -4.63
CA MET A 166 -8.49 -10.76 -4.45
C MET A 166 -8.88 -10.12 -5.78
N LEU A 167 -8.04 -10.22 -6.82
CA LEU A 167 -8.34 -9.68 -8.14
C LEU A 167 -9.47 -10.42 -8.86
N GLY A 168 -9.66 -11.70 -8.57
CA GLY A 168 -10.72 -12.53 -9.15
C GLY A 168 -12.09 -12.36 -8.48
N MET A 169 -12.12 -11.85 -7.24
CA MET A 169 -13.33 -11.74 -6.41
C MET A 169 -14.03 -10.38 -6.49
N ILE A 170 -13.49 -9.41 -7.25
CA ILE A 170 -14.11 -8.09 -7.43
C ILE A 170 -15.19 -8.19 -8.50
N THR A 171 -16.46 -8.08 -8.11
CA THR A 171 -17.60 -7.99 -9.04
C THR A 171 -18.13 -6.57 -9.10
N VAL A 172 -18.58 -6.13 -10.27
CA VAL A 172 -19.25 -4.84 -10.46
C VAL A 172 -20.67 -4.93 -9.88
N GLN A 173 -20.99 -4.13 -8.86
CA GLN A 173 -22.37 -3.99 -8.37
C GLN A 173 -22.99 -2.75 -9.03
N GLN A 174 -23.98 -2.97 -9.89
CA GLN A 174 -24.68 -1.89 -10.58
C GLN A 174 -25.86 -1.44 -9.73
N LYS A 175 -25.64 -0.45 -8.86
CA LYS A 175 -26.72 0.24 -8.14
C LYS A 175 -27.27 1.33 -9.09
N GLU A 176 -28.59 1.49 -9.19
CA GLU A 176 -29.27 2.34 -10.19
C GLU A 176 -28.52 3.67 -10.48
N ASN A 177 -28.07 3.83 -11.73
CA ASN A 177 -27.28 4.95 -12.27
C ASN A 177 -25.91 5.26 -11.63
N MET A 178 -25.40 4.40 -10.73
CA MET A 178 -24.08 4.57 -10.09
C MET A 178 -23.32 3.24 -9.99
N THR A 179 -22.32 3.05 -10.84
CA THR A 179 -21.46 1.86 -10.84
C THR A 179 -20.62 1.83 -9.56
N THR A 180 -20.95 0.91 -8.64
CA THR A 180 -20.24 0.76 -7.36
C THR A 180 -19.47 -0.55 -7.37
N TYR A 181 -18.15 -0.51 -7.19
CA TYR A 181 -17.33 -1.73 -7.15
C TYR A 181 -17.28 -2.25 -5.70
N ALA A 182 -18.07 -3.27 -5.38
CA ALA A 182 -18.09 -3.91 -4.05
C ALA A 182 -17.32 -5.23 -4.06
N PHE A 183 -16.80 -5.64 -2.89
CA PHE A 183 -16.32 -7.00 -2.69
C PHE A 183 -17.52 -7.91 -2.41
N VAL A 184 -17.61 -9.05 -3.10
CA VAL A 184 -18.52 -10.13 -2.68
C VAL A 184 -17.80 -10.91 -1.60
N TYR A 185 -18.24 -10.77 -0.36
CA TYR A 185 -17.99 -11.78 0.65
C TYR A 185 -19.23 -12.66 0.70
N ILE A 186 -19.03 -13.98 0.52
CA ILE A 186 -20.04 -15.00 0.77
C ILE A 186 -20.31 -15.07 2.27
#